data_AF-A0A846C175-F1
#
_entry.id   AF-A0A846C175-F1
#
_cell.length_a   1.000
_cell.length_b   1.000
_cell.length_c   1.000
_cell.angle_alpha   90.00
_cell.angle_beta   90.00
_cell.angle_gamma   90.00
#
_symmetry.space_group_name_H-M   'P 1'
#
loop_
_entity.id
_entity.type
_entity.pdbx_description
1 polymer ?
#
loop_
_entity_poly.entity_id
_entity_poly.type
_entity_poly.pdbx_seq_one_letter_code
_entity_poly.pdbx_strand_id
1 'polypeptide(L)'
;EPLLMAASYLESLTAAAIPWGFFSGATREEAEYALIRRLGIEKPVLIAMEDAPGKPDPTGLFAAVEQLKQRHQIRVELPVIYVGDTVADMYTVNQARSLQPEGTWIGVGVLPPHVQETSDRSEAYRQSLQQAGASLVFSNVEQLTPEEILSL
;
A
#
# COMPACT_ATOMS: atom_id res chain seq x y z
N GLU A 1 17.89 1.86 -2.64
CA GLU A 1 16.96 3.00 -2.81
C GLU A 1 16.71 3.73 -1.47
N PRO A 2 16.36 5.03 -1.50
CA PRO A 2 15.94 5.75 -0.30
C PRO A 2 14.66 5.13 0.28
N LEU A 3 14.47 5.22 1.59
CA LEU A 3 13.19 4.88 2.20
C LEU A 3 12.19 5.98 1.89
N LEU A 4 10.95 5.61 1.55
CA LEU A 4 9.90 6.56 1.20
C LEU A 4 9.12 7.10 2.41
N MET A 5 9.33 6.48 3.58
CA MET A 5 8.71 6.85 4.84
C MET A 5 9.64 6.52 6.02
N ALA A 6 9.40 7.16 7.15
CA ALA A 6 10.00 6.89 8.45
C ALA A 6 9.16 5.88 9.25
N ALA A 7 9.79 5.25 10.24
CA ALA A 7 9.10 4.35 11.17
C ALA A 7 7.97 5.08 11.94
N SER A 8 8.18 6.36 12.29
CA SER A 8 7.20 7.19 13.00
C SER A 8 5.87 7.35 12.25
N TYR A 9 5.88 7.26 10.92
CA TYR A 9 4.64 7.27 10.14
C TYR A 9 3.80 6.02 10.44
N LEU A 10 4.40 4.84 10.42
CA LEU A 10 3.70 3.58 10.72
C LEU A 10 3.28 3.51 12.19
N GLU A 11 4.10 4.04 13.10
CA GLU A 11 3.74 4.20 14.52
C GLU A 11 2.49 5.07 14.68
N SER A 12 2.35 6.14 13.89
CA SER A 12 1.15 6.99 13.90
C SER A 12 -0.11 6.24 13.44
N LEU A 13 0.01 5.38 12.41
CA LEU A 13 -1.10 4.53 11.97
C LEU A 13 -1.49 3.52 13.07
N THR A 14 -0.50 2.90 13.72
CA THR A 14 -0.73 1.99 14.84
C THR A 14 -1.39 2.70 16.03
N ALA A 15 -0.94 3.92 16.37
CA ALA A 15 -1.54 4.72 17.44
C ALA A 15 -3.00 5.10 17.15
N ALA A 16 -3.35 5.27 15.87
CA ALA A 16 -4.72 5.50 15.41
C ALA A 16 -5.55 4.21 15.22
N ALA A 17 -5.02 3.04 15.65
CA ALA A 17 -5.64 1.74 15.49
C ALA A 17 -5.94 1.33 14.02
N ILE A 18 -5.11 1.80 13.09
CA ILE A 18 -5.15 1.43 11.66
C ILE A 18 -4.16 0.28 11.43
N PRO A 19 -4.61 -0.96 11.16
CA PRO A 19 -3.73 -2.06 10.79
C PRO A 19 -3.06 -1.79 9.44
N TRP A 20 -1.78 -2.12 9.32
CA TRP A 20 -1.02 -1.94 8.08
C TRP A 20 -0.11 -3.14 7.81
N GLY A 21 0.17 -3.38 6.54
CA GLY A 21 1.02 -4.46 6.06
C GLY A 21 1.51 -4.19 4.64
N PHE A 22 2.37 -5.08 4.12
CA PHE A 22 3.05 -4.88 2.85
C PHE A 22 2.75 -6.01 1.86
N PHE A 23 2.40 -5.64 0.63
CA PHE A 23 2.40 -6.53 -0.55
C PHE A 23 3.42 -6.01 -1.56
N SER A 24 4.58 -6.68 -1.61
CA SER A 24 5.78 -6.20 -2.28
C SER A 24 6.09 -6.98 -3.55
N GLY A 25 6.60 -6.28 -4.56
CA GLY A 25 7.21 -6.88 -5.74
C GLY A 25 8.71 -7.16 -5.57
N ALA A 26 9.28 -6.93 -4.38
CA ALA A 26 10.67 -7.22 -4.04
C ALA A 26 10.82 -8.64 -3.44
N THR A 27 12.04 -9.17 -3.47
CA THR A 27 12.34 -10.43 -2.79
C THR A 27 12.10 -10.28 -1.28
N ARG A 28 11.85 -11.41 -0.61
CA ARG A 28 11.72 -11.42 0.85
C ARG A 28 12.93 -10.79 1.52
N GLU A 29 14.14 -11.14 1.07
CA GLU A 29 15.39 -10.61 1.63
C GLU A 29 15.48 -9.08 1.50
N GLU A 30 15.18 -8.53 0.32
CA GLU A 30 15.20 -7.08 0.08
C GLU A 30 14.16 -6.35 0.93
N ALA A 31 12.95 -6.89 0.99
CA ALA A 31 11.85 -6.31 1.77
C ALA A 31 12.16 -6.36 3.28
N GLU A 32 12.63 -7.49 3.80
CA GLU A 32 13.00 -7.62 5.21
C GLU A 32 14.20 -6.75 5.57
N TYR A 33 15.17 -6.59 4.67
CA TYR A 33 16.26 -5.64 4.88
C TYR A 33 15.74 -4.20 5.02
N ALA A 34 14.82 -3.77 4.15
CA ALA A 34 14.23 -2.43 4.27
C ALA A 34 13.40 -2.27 5.55
N LEU A 35 12.48 -3.20 5.83
CA LEU A 35 11.51 -3.08 6.91
C LEU A 35 12.13 -3.34 8.29
N ILE A 36 12.90 -4.42 8.44
CA ILE A 36 13.45 -4.84 9.74
C ILE A 36 14.77 -4.13 10.00
N ARG A 37 15.70 -4.13 9.04
CA ARG A 37 17.07 -3.62 9.28
C ARG A 37 17.17 -2.11 9.18
N ARG A 38 16.42 -1.47 8.29
CA ARG A 38 16.49 -0.01 8.10
C ARG A 38 15.38 0.74 8.84
N LEU A 39 14.14 0.24 8.81
CA LEU A 39 13.01 0.87 9.52
C LEU A 39 12.82 0.36 10.95
N GLY A 40 13.46 -0.75 11.34
CA GLY A 40 13.34 -1.28 12.70
C GLY A 40 11.98 -1.91 13.01
N ILE A 41 11.20 -2.29 12.00
CA ILE A 41 9.87 -2.88 12.18
C ILE A 41 10.01 -4.33 12.61
N GLU A 42 9.47 -4.65 13.79
CA GLU A 42 9.44 -6.02 14.27
C GLU A 42 8.28 -6.81 13.65
N LYS A 43 8.61 -7.93 12.99
CA LYS A 43 7.64 -8.90 12.43
C LYS A 43 6.54 -8.24 11.57
N PRO A 44 6.89 -7.50 10.50
CA PRO A 44 5.89 -6.88 9.63
C PRO A 44 4.96 -7.95 9.03
N VAL A 45 3.69 -7.60 8.77
CA VAL A 45 2.91 -8.36 7.78
C VAL A 45 3.52 -8.05 6.42
N LEU A 46 4.10 -9.06 5.78
CA LEU A 46 4.81 -8.93 4.51
C LEU A 46 4.49 -10.13 3.63
N ILE A 47 3.90 -9.83 2.47
CA ILE A 47 3.80 -10.72 1.31
C ILE A 47 4.83 -10.22 0.30
N ALA A 48 5.93 -10.95 0.14
CA ALA A 48 6.99 -10.70 -0.82
C ALA A 48 6.69 -11.40 -2.16
N MET A 49 7.53 -11.16 -3.17
CA MET A 49 7.29 -11.68 -4.54
C MET A 49 7.19 -13.20 -4.62
N GLU A 50 7.84 -13.91 -3.69
CA GLU A 50 7.91 -15.37 -3.67
C GLU A 50 6.67 -16.02 -3.02
N ASP A 51 5.87 -15.24 -2.29
CA ASP A 51 4.77 -15.77 -1.48
C ASP A 51 3.44 -15.89 -2.24
N ALA A 52 3.28 -15.15 -3.34
CA ALA A 52 2.04 -15.05 -4.10
C ALA A 52 2.30 -14.66 -5.57
N PRO A 53 1.34 -14.86 -6.48
CA PRO A 53 1.42 -14.31 -7.84
C PRO A 53 1.67 -12.79 -7.82
N GLY A 54 2.47 -12.32 -8.78
CA GLY A 54 2.79 -10.90 -8.90
C GLY A 54 1.60 -10.04 -9.31
N LYS A 55 1.69 -8.75 -9.01
CA LYS A 55 0.72 -7.73 -9.45
C LYS A 55 0.56 -7.78 -10.98
N PRO A 56 -0.66 -7.64 -11.52
CA PRO A 56 -1.86 -7.12 -10.86
C PRO A 56 -2.73 -8.18 -10.17
N ASP A 57 -2.23 -9.40 -9.94
CA ASP A 57 -3.00 -10.42 -9.21
C ASP A 57 -3.21 -10.00 -7.74
N PRO A 58 -4.46 -9.96 -7.22
CA PRO A 58 -4.75 -9.54 -5.85
C PRO A 58 -4.59 -10.63 -4.80
N THR A 59 -4.15 -11.84 -5.16
CA THR A 59 -3.95 -12.94 -4.22
C THR A 59 -3.03 -12.53 -3.05
N GLY A 60 -1.94 -11.82 -3.34
CA GLY A 60 -1.04 -11.32 -2.30
C GLY A 60 -1.65 -10.22 -1.42
N LEU A 61 -2.48 -9.35 -2.01
CA LEU A 61 -3.26 -8.36 -1.25
C LEU A 61 -4.22 -9.04 -0.28
N PHE A 62 -5.01 -10.02 -0.76
CA PHE A 62 -5.94 -10.76 0.10
C PHE A 62 -5.22 -11.49 1.24
N ALA A 63 -4.07 -12.12 0.96
CA ALA A 63 -3.26 -12.76 1.98
C ALA A 63 -2.79 -11.78 3.06
N ALA A 64 -2.34 -10.57 2.67
CA ALA A 64 -1.95 -9.53 3.61
C ALA A 64 -3.11 -9.07 4.50
N VAL A 65 -4.28 -8.82 3.90
CA VAL A 65 -5.51 -8.41 4.62
C VAL A 65 -5.93 -9.48 5.63
N GLU A 66 -5.95 -10.75 5.23
CA GLU A 66 -6.31 -11.84 6.14
C GLU A 66 -5.32 -12.01 7.29
N GLN A 67 -4.01 -11.86 7.06
CA GLN A 67 -3.02 -11.85 8.14
C GLN A 67 -3.25 -10.69 9.12
N LEU A 68 -3.62 -9.51 8.63
CA LEU A 68 -3.96 -8.36 9.47
C LEU A 68 -5.24 -8.63 10.28
N LYS A 69 -6.29 -9.14 9.65
CA LYS A 69 -7.54 -9.49 10.32
C LYS A 69 -7.30 -10.49 11.46
N GLN A 70 -6.51 -11.53 11.21
CA GLN A 70 -6.14 -12.52 12.22
C GLN A 70 -5.31 -11.91 13.36
N ARG A 71 -4.27 -11.14 13.03
CA ARG A 71 -3.37 -10.52 14.00
C ARG A 71 -4.10 -9.55 14.94
N HIS A 72 -5.03 -8.78 14.40
CA HIS A 72 -5.79 -7.78 15.15
C HIS A 72 -7.18 -8.28 15.58
N GLN A 73 -7.52 -9.55 15.35
CA GLN A 73 -8.79 -10.18 15.71
C GLN A 73 -10.02 -9.44 15.15
N ILE A 74 -9.89 -8.87 13.95
CA ILE A 74 -10.94 -8.14 13.26
C ILE A 74 -11.95 -9.14 12.68
N ARG A 75 -13.22 -9.02 13.08
CA ARG A 75 -14.32 -9.91 12.67
C ARG A 75 -15.34 -9.26 11.73
N VAL A 76 -15.17 -7.97 11.47
CA VAL A 76 -16.02 -7.19 10.58
C VAL A 76 -15.22 -6.85 9.33
N GLU A 77 -15.92 -6.66 8.20
CA GLU A 77 -15.25 -6.12 7.02
C GLU A 77 -14.93 -4.64 7.25
N LEU A 78 -13.68 -4.27 6.98
CA LEU A 78 -13.19 -2.90 7.03
C LEU A 78 -12.82 -2.46 5.61
N PRO A 79 -12.92 -1.16 5.29
CA PRO A 79 -12.32 -0.64 4.08
C PRO A 79 -10.82 -0.95 4.01
N VAL A 80 -10.37 -1.39 2.84
CA VAL A 80 -8.94 -1.64 2.55
C VAL A 80 -8.44 -0.52 1.67
N ILE A 81 -7.50 0.27 2.20
CA ILE A 81 -6.75 1.26 1.43
C ILE A 81 -5.45 0.62 0.98
N TYR A 82 -5.27 0.54 -0.32
CA TYR A 82 -4.06 0.02 -0.95
C TYR A 82 -3.25 1.18 -1.52
N VAL A 83 -2.04 1.36 -1.01
CA VAL A 83 -1.14 2.44 -1.41
C VAL A 83 -0.05 1.88 -2.30
N GLY A 84 0.10 2.43 -3.50
CA GLY A 84 1.10 1.98 -4.47
C GLY A 84 1.54 3.08 -5.41
N ASP A 85 2.74 2.94 -5.96
CA ASP A 85 3.36 3.92 -6.84
C ASP A 85 3.31 3.52 -8.32
N THR A 86 2.79 2.33 -8.63
CA THR A 86 2.71 1.84 -10.01
C THR A 86 1.28 1.71 -10.52
N VAL A 87 1.12 1.65 -11.85
CA VAL A 87 -0.16 1.30 -12.48
C VAL A 87 -0.58 -0.14 -12.12
N ALA A 88 0.38 -1.06 -11.96
CA ALA A 88 0.09 -2.45 -11.60
C ALA A 88 -0.58 -2.56 -10.23
N ASP A 89 -0.18 -1.70 -9.28
CA ASP A 89 -0.84 -1.57 -7.97
C ASP A 89 -2.31 -1.17 -8.11
N MET A 90 -2.60 -0.14 -8.90
CA MET A 90 -3.99 0.30 -9.08
C MET A 90 -4.85 -0.77 -9.77
N TYR A 91 -4.26 -1.51 -10.71
CA TYR A 91 -4.91 -2.67 -11.30
C TYR A 91 -5.12 -3.81 -10.31
N THR A 92 -4.21 -4.05 -9.35
CA THR A 92 -4.44 -5.00 -8.24
C THR A 92 -5.70 -4.64 -7.47
N VAL A 93 -5.91 -3.35 -7.14
CA VAL A 93 -7.11 -2.89 -6.44
C VAL A 93 -8.37 -3.11 -7.29
N ASN A 94 -8.32 -2.83 -8.59
CA ASN A 94 -9.46 -3.06 -9.49
C ASN A 94 -9.81 -4.54 -9.59
N GLN A 95 -8.82 -5.42 -9.65
CA GLN A 95 -9.04 -6.87 -9.64
C GLN A 95 -9.63 -7.32 -8.29
N ALA A 96 -9.17 -6.75 -7.18
CA ALA A 96 -9.76 -7.01 -5.86
C ALA A 96 -11.25 -6.62 -5.81
N ARG A 97 -11.62 -5.44 -6.33
CA ARG A 97 -13.03 -5.01 -6.47
C ARG A 97 -13.85 -5.96 -7.33
N SER A 98 -13.26 -6.49 -8.41
CA SER A 98 -13.98 -7.42 -9.30
C SER A 98 -14.18 -8.80 -8.68
N LEU A 99 -13.23 -9.28 -7.87
CA LEU A 99 -13.27 -10.62 -7.27
C LEU A 99 -14.00 -10.66 -5.93
N GLN A 100 -13.95 -9.58 -5.15
CA GLN A 100 -14.60 -9.41 -3.85
C GLN A 100 -15.38 -8.09 -3.82
N PRO A 101 -16.47 -7.96 -4.61
CA PRO A 101 -17.24 -6.72 -4.76
C PRO A 101 -17.98 -6.28 -3.49
N GLU A 102 -18.16 -7.19 -2.52
CA GLU A 102 -18.70 -6.90 -1.19
C GLU A 102 -17.73 -6.10 -0.31
N GLY A 103 -16.44 -6.15 -0.60
CA GLY A 103 -15.40 -5.39 0.10
C GLY A 103 -15.29 -3.96 -0.41
N THR A 104 -14.91 -3.04 0.47
CA THR A 104 -14.56 -1.67 0.09
C THR A 104 -13.05 -1.59 -0.17
N TRP A 105 -12.66 -1.48 -1.44
CA TRP A 105 -11.26 -1.40 -1.87
C TRP A 105 -10.95 -0.01 -2.43
N ILE A 106 -10.00 0.69 -1.85
CA ILE A 106 -9.62 2.06 -2.21
C ILE A 106 -8.17 2.06 -2.67
N GLY A 107 -7.93 2.52 -3.89
CA GLY A 107 -6.57 2.66 -4.43
C GLY A 107 -6.06 4.07 -4.21
N VAL A 108 -4.88 4.20 -3.61
CA VAL A 108 -4.21 5.49 -3.41
C VAL A 108 -2.84 5.45 -4.10
N GLY A 109 -2.63 6.38 -5.02
CA GLY A 109 -1.36 6.54 -5.72
C GLY A 109 -0.35 7.33 -4.88
N VAL A 110 0.92 6.98 -4.97
CA VAL A 110 2.04 7.80 -4.48
C VAL A 110 3.00 8.05 -5.62
N LEU A 111 3.45 9.29 -5.81
CA LEU A 111 4.42 9.59 -6.85
C LEU A 111 5.81 9.09 -6.45
N PRO A 112 6.48 8.24 -7.26
CA PRO A 112 7.87 7.88 -7.01
C PRO A 112 8.79 9.11 -7.01
N PRO A 113 9.89 9.13 -6.22
CA PRO A 113 10.81 10.28 -6.21
C PRO A 113 11.35 10.66 -7.60
N HIS A 114 11.61 9.67 -8.45
CA HIS A 114 12.19 9.88 -9.78
C HIS A 114 11.22 10.50 -10.79
N VAL A 115 9.89 10.46 -10.55
CA VAL A 115 8.92 11.14 -11.44
C VAL A 115 8.67 12.60 -11.04
N GLN A 116 9.17 13.01 -9.88
CA GLN A 116 8.91 14.33 -9.27
C GLN A 116 9.91 15.43 -9.69
N GLU A 117 10.84 15.13 -10.59
CA GLU A 117 11.89 16.06 -11.05
C GLU A 117 11.32 17.30 -11.77
N THR A 118 10.16 17.17 -12.42
CA THR A 118 9.46 18.27 -13.10
C THR A 118 7.95 18.22 -12.84
N SER A 119 7.30 19.38 -12.93
CA SER A 119 5.84 19.49 -12.80
C SER A 119 5.10 18.62 -13.82
N ASP A 120 5.55 18.68 -15.08
CA ASP A 120 4.86 18.03 -16.19
C ASP A 120 4.95 16.50 -16.07
N ARG A 121 6.10 15.99 -15.65
CA ARG A 121 6.30 14.54 -15.42
C ARG A 121 5.48 14.06 -14.23
N SER A 122 5.45 14.83 -13.14
CA SER A 122 4.66 14.53 -11.94
C SER A 122 3.17 14.45 -12.27
N GLU A 123 2.67 15.43 -13.04
CA GLU A 123 1.27 15.54 -13.41
C GLU A 123 0.85 14.45 -14.39
N ALA A 124 1.67 14.17 -15.41
CA ALA A 124 1.42 13.06 -16.33
C ALA A 124 1.36 11.71 -15.59
N TYR A 125 2.26 11.48 -14.63
CA TYR A 125 2.26 10.23 -13.85
C TYR A 125 1.07 10.14 -12.89
N ARG A 126 0.70 11.25 -12.24
CA ARG A 126 -0.52 11.36 -11.44
C ARG A 126 -1.76 10.99 -12.23
N GLN A 127 -1.91 11.53 -13.44
CA GLN A 127 -3.02 11.21 -14.33
C GLN A 127 -3.03 9.74 -14.72
N SER A 128 -1.85 9.14 -14.95
CA SER A 128 -1.75 7.70 -15.24
C SER A 128 -2.25 6.84 -14.07
N LEU A 129 -1.89 7.17 -12.82
CA LEU A 129 -2.38 6.45 -11.64
C LEU A 129 -3.89 6.64 -11.45
N GLN A 130 -4.41 7.86 -11.65
CA GLN A 130 -5.85 8.14 -11.58
C GLN A 130 -6.65 7.38 -12.65
N GLN A 131 -6.16 7.36 -13.89
CA GLN A 131 -6.77 6.58 -14.98
C GLN A 131 -6.74 5.07 -14.68
N ALA A 132 -5.70 4.60 -13.98
CA ALA A 132 -5.59 3.22 -13.56
C ALA A 132 -6.48 2.86 -12.36
N GLY A 133 -7.13 3.83 -11.70
CA GLY A 133 -8.10 3.59 -10.63
C GLY A 133 -7.73 4.15 -9.25
N ALA A 134 -6.69 4.99 -9.16
CA ALA A 134 -6.38 5.71 -7.93
C ALA A 134 -7.48 6.75 -7.59
N SER A 135 -8.06 6.65 -6.41
CA SER A 135 -9.05 7.60 -5.88
C SER A 135 -8.38 8.91 -5.45
N LEU A 136 -7.19 8.82 -4.87
CA LEU A 136 -6.34 9.93 -4.48
C LEU A 136 -4.90 9.65 -4.93
N VAL A 137 -4.11 10.71 -5.12
CA VAL A 137 -2.68 10.59 -5.40
C VAL A 137 -1.92 11.59 -4.54
N PHE A 138 -0.87 11.14 -3.86
CA PHE A 138 0.00 11.97 -3.01
C PHE A 138 1.42 12.05 -3.59
N SER A 139 2.17 13.08 -3.25
CA SER A 139 3.60 13.17 -3.62
C SER A 139 4.49 12.34 -2.70
N ASN A 140 4.00 12.01 -1.49
CA ASN A 140 4.66 11.12 -0.55
C ASN A 140 3.61 10.36 0.28
N VAL A 141 3.91 9.12 0.67
CA VAL A 141 2.99 8.28 1.45
C VAL A 141 2.64 8.88 2.82
N GLU A 142 3.56 9.62 3.44
CA GLU A 142 3.34 10.24 4.75
C GLU A 142 2.29 11.36 4.73
N GLN A 143 1.85 11.81 3.53
CA GLN A 143 0.72 12.72 3.39
C GLN A 143 -0.63 12.04 3.61
N LEU A 144 -0.69 10.71 3.49
CA LEU A 144 -1.87 9.92 3.86
C LEU A 144 -1.86 9.72 5.38
N THR A 145 -2.28 10.76 6.11
CA THR A 145 -2.30 10.75 7.58
C THR A 145 -3.43 9.87 8.12
N PRO A 146 -3.43 9.52 9.42
CA PRO A 146 -4.58 8.88 10.04
C PRO A 146 -5.90 9.62 9.82
N GLU A 147 -5.91 10.95 9.88
CA GLU A 147 -7.10 11.77 9.64
C GLU A 147 -7.61 11.63 8.20
N GLU A 148 -6.72 11.67 7.20
CA GLU A 148 -7.07 11.44 5.80
C GLU A 148 -7.65 10.04 5.61
N ILE A 149 -7.02 9.01 6.20
CA ILE A 149 -7.50 7.61 6.14
C ILE A 149 -8.90 7.48 6.72
N LEU A 150 -9.17 8.08 7.88
CA LEU A 150 -10.46 7.98 8.56
C LEU A 150 -11.56 8.80 7.88
N SER A 151 -11.20 9.67 6.93
CA SER A 151 -12.15 10.45 6.13
C SER A 151 -12.59 9.78 4.82
N LEU A 152 -11.92 8.69 4.42
CA LEU A 152 -12.21 7.89 3.23
C LEU A 152 -13.31 6.86 3.48
#